data_AF-A0A2X1ULI7-F1
#
_entry.id   AF-A0A2X1ULI7-F1
#
_cell.length_a   1.000
_cell.length_b   1.000
_cell.length_c   1.000
_cell.angle_alpha   90.00
_cell.angle_beta   90.00
_cell.angle_gamma   90.00
#
_symmetry.space_group_name_H-M   'P 1'
#
loop_
_entity.id
_entity.type
_entity.pdbx_description
1 polymer ?
#
loop_
_entity_poly.entity_id
_entity_poly.type
_entity_poly.pdbx_seq_one_letter_code
_entity_poly.pdbx_strand_id
1 'polypeptide(L)'
;MALGKEQGEMLWRERFDNWVDACHQKHNYKYSYPSKERDKDDNGRWKIEIVCPTHGSFFQAPEKHKFGRGCPYCSNNKKKETGIEYAAKHWPEITWVEEFSDVYQNKRVKGVCPHHGEFNKLVTQLRGIVKRGKGHACPKCAKMKTGREARVPVSVWLQRIKANFPEYEVNESTIRKASDKVEVTCPSHGTWYPVLQDVAEGHGCGQCWKESKTSKGEKELSEFIQSLGLEVLDNFFLEKQSVLHDGWVKDLGEFDVVAQRKDGNFVFIDYHGMYYHGDKVKRNPNAHVEKLEKLDNTGFQYIQVFEDEWKLQNSKVKNRLAHILGESTSVHYAKKLLLEVIPWKKAEAFYHAHHLQGSGTKTSENYALMEGDEVIACMSFAKPRFDKEVDKELLRFASKGSVVGGFSRLLKAFKDNNPNCKKLLSYADRRWSEGKIYSSSGFELVGVTKPNYAWYKNLKKVTRYDAQRHKLNNLFCKEFPESWSESDIMRSEGYWKVYDAGNSKWLLTL
;
A
#
# COMPACT_ATOMS: atom_id res chain seq x y z
N MET A 1 9.10 16.89 57.96
CA MET A 1 10.02 17.86 58.58
C MET A 1 11.44 17.35 58.39
N ALA A 2 12.33 18.14 57.78
CA ALA A 2 13.73 17.75 57.67
C ALA A 2 14.34 17.72 59.08
N LEU A 3 15.04 16.64 59.42
CA LEU A 3 15.74 16.50 60.70
C LEU A 3 16.75 17.63 60.86
N GLY A 4 16.87 18.19 62.07
CA GLY A 4 17.91 19.17 62.38
C GLY A 4 19.31 18.59 62.17
N LYS A 5 20.33 19.45 61.96
CA LYS A 5 21.72 19.05 61.68
C LYS A 5 22.25 18.03 62.70
N GLU A 6 22.04 18.30 64.00
CA GLU A 6 22.47 17.43 65.10
C GLU A 6 21.74 16.08 65.11
N GLN A 7 20.43 16.08 64.86
CA GLN A 7 19.64 14.84 64.77
C GLN A 7 20.08 13.96 63.58
N GLY A 8 20.44 14.58 62.46
CA GLY A 8 20.93 13.87 61.26
C GLY A 8 22.34 13.29 61.43
N GLU A 9 23.18 13.91 62.27
CA GLU A 9 24.50 13.39 62.64
C GLU A 9 24.39 12.26 63.67
N MET A 10 23.52 12.39 64.67
CA MET A 10 23.24 11.34 65.65
C MET A 10 22.73 10.06 64.98
N LEU A 11 21.72 10.17 64.10
CA LEU A 11 21.16 9.03 63.36
C LEU A 11 22.17 8.37 62.41
N TRP A 12 23.16 9.12 61.90
CA TRP A 12 24.22 8.53 61.09
C TRP A 12 25.17 7.69 61.93
N ARG A 13 25.59 8.19 63.09
CA ARG A 13 26.46 7.45 64.01
C ARG A 13 25.82 6.14 64.46
N GLU A 14 24.52 6.15 64.76
CA GLU A 14 23.74 4.95 65.12
C GLU A 14 23.64 3.95 63.95
N ARG A 15 23.51 4.43 62.71
CA ARG A 15 23.32 3.58 61.51
C ARG A 15 24.62 3.20 60.81
N PHE A 16 25.77 3.68 61.31
CA PHE A 16 27.05 3.49 60.66
C PHE A 16 27.40 2.01 60.50
N ASP A 17 27.23 1.21 61.55
CA ASP A 17 27.62 -0.21 61.53
C ASP A 17 26.76 -0.98 60.51
N ASN A 18 25.44 -0.69 60.45
CA ASN A 18 24.55 -1.22 59.41
C ASN A 18 24.96 -0.80 57.98
N TRP A 19 25.51 0.40 57.82
CA TRP A 19 26.02 0.86 56.53
C TRP A 19 27.30 0.12 56.15
N VAL A 20 28.23 -0.08 57.10
CA VAL A 20 29.46 -0.85 56.92
C VAL A 20 29.14 -2.29 56.50
N ASP A 21 28.20 -2.96 57.18
CA ASP A 21 27.79 -4.32 56.84
C ASP A 21 27.23 -4.43 55.41
N ALA A 22 26.38 -3.47 55.01
CA ALA A 22 25.85 -3.43 53.66
C ALA A 22 26.96 -3.19 52.61
N CYS A 23 27.96 -2.37 52.93
CA CYS A 23 29.11 -2.16 52.05
C CYS A 23 30.04 -3.37 51.99
N HIS A 24 30.26 -4.08 53.10
CA HIS A 24 30.99 -5.35 53.12
C HIS A 24 30.30 -6.41 52.25
N GLN A 25 28.98 -6.57 52.36
CA GLN A 25 28.21 -7.47 51.50
C GLN A 25 28.32 -7.07 50.01
N LYS A 26 28.29 -5.77 49.71
CA LYS A 26 28.34 -5.29 48.32
C LYS A 26 29.70 -5.48 47.66
N HIS A 27 30.77 -5.32 48.44
CA HIS A 27 32.15 -5.30 47.96
C HIS A 27 32.98 -6.49 48.42
N ASN A 28 32.35 -7.54 48.96
CA ASN A 28 33.00 -8.74 49.50
C ASN A 28 34.15 -8.40 50.47
N TYR A 29 33.85 -7.57 51.48
CA TYR A 29 34.81 -7.17 52.53
C TYR A 29 36.10 -6.50 52.01
N LYS A 30 36.07 -5.95 50.79
CA LYS A 30 37.27 -5.39 50.14
C LYS A 30 37.78 -4.09 50.78
N TYR A 31 36.90 -3.25 51.34
CA TYR A 31 37.26 -1.91 51.83
C TYR A 31 37.16 -1.86 53.35
N SER A 32 37.99 -1.02 53.96
CA SER A 32 37.89 -0.68 55.38
C SER A 32 37.39 0.76 55.57
N TYR A 33 36.76 1.00 56.73
CA TYR A 33 36.11 2.26 57.07
C TYR A 33 36.69 2.74 58.41
N PRO A 34 37.72 3.59 58.39
CA PRO A 34 38.53 3.89 59.58
C PRO A 34 37.80 4.78 60.58
N SER A 35 36.76 5.50 60.16
CA SER A 35 36.06 6.47 60.99
C SER A 35 34.57 6.55 60.64
N LYS A 36 33.75 6.88 61.66
CA LYS A 36 32.32 7.20 61.50
C LYS A 36 32.11 8.66 61.07
N GLU A 37 33.17 9.47 61.06
CA GLU A 37 33.11 10.88 60.67
C GLU A 37 32.85 11.02 59.16
N ARG A 38 32.05 12.03 58.81
CA ARG A 38 31.74 12.39 57.42
C ARG A 38 31.70 13.89 57.28
N ASP A 39 32.17 14.39 56.14
CA ASP A 39 32.22 15.82 55.84
C ASP A 39 31.42 16.15 54.58
N LYS A 40 31.01 17.40 54.43
CA LYS A 40 30.39 17.86 53.18
C LYS A 40 31.47 18.38 52.24
N ASP A 41 31.35 18.01 50.96
CA ASP A 41 32.11 18.69 49.90
C ASP A 41 31.57 20.10 49.63
N ASP A 42 32.27 20.86 48.80
CA ASP A 42 31.91 22.25 48.41
C ASP A 42 30.49 22.37 47.82
N ASN A 43 29.90 21.25 47.38
CA ASN A 43 28.53 21.19 46.84
C ASN A 43 27.51 20.71 47.88
N GLY A 44 27.89 20.67 49.16
CA GLY A 44 27.04 20.27 50.28
C GLY A 44 26.75 18.77 50.38
N ARG A 45 27.47 17.90 49.66
CA ARG A 45 27.23 16.45 49.65
C ARG A 45 28.11 15.76 50.69
N TRP A 46 27.51 14.90 51.50
CA TRP A 46 28.23 14.09 52.47
C TRP A 46 29.22 13.11 51.82
N LYS A 47 30.42 13.05 52.36
CA LYS A 47 31.55 12.20 52.00
C LYS A 47 32.07 11.50 53.24
N ILE A 48 32.40 10.23 53.09
CA ILE A 48 33.09 9.46 54.11
C ILE A 48 34.42 8.95 53.55
N GLU A 49 35.40 8.82 54.45
CA GLU A 49 36.67 8.15 54.17
C GLU A 49 36.48 6.64 54.03
N ILE A 50 36.99 6.10 52.93
CA ILE A 50 36.97 4.67 52.61
C ILE A 50 38.38 4.28 52.21
N VAL A 51 38.90 3.21 52.79
CA VAL A 51 40.27 2.75 52.53
C VAL A 51 40.23 1.57 51.57
N CYS A 52 40.86 1.77 50.42
CA CYS A 52 41.12 0.71 49.45
C CYS A 52 42.42 -0.01 49.81
N PRO A 53 42.45 -1.35 49.90
CA PRO A 53 43.65 -2.10 50.29
C PRO A 53 44.84 -1.88 49.34
N THR A 54 44.58 -1.46 48.10
CA THR A 54 45.63 -1.25 47.09
C THR A 54 45.93 0.21 46.77
N HIS A 55 45.04 1.15 47.15
CA HIS A 55 45.17 2.57 46.75
C HIS A 55 45.02 3.54 47.93
N GLY A 56 44.90 3.04 49.16
CA GLY A 56 44.76 3.86 50.36
C GLY A 56 43.40 4.55 50.48
N SER A 57 43.36 5.59 51.30
CA SER A 57 42.16 6.37 51.61
C SER A 57 41.64 7.15 50.40
N PHE A 58 40.32 7.14 50.22
CA PHE A 58 39.61 8.00 49.27
C PHE A 58 38.23 8.38 49.83
N PHE A 59 37.68 9.50 49.34
CA PHE A 59 36.40 10.02 49.82
C PHE A 59 35.27 9.76 48.82
N GLN A 60 34.17 9.18 49.29
CA GLN A 60 32.99 8.92 48.46
C GLN A 60 31.69 9.16 49.23
N ALA A 61 30.60 9.43 48.51
CA ALA A 61 29.29 9.55 49.13
C ALA A 61 28.83 8.17 49.66
N PRO A 62 28.37 8.07 50.93
CA PRO A 62 27.99 6.79 51.54
C PRO A 62 27.00 5.97 50.71
N GLU A 63 25.97 6.61 50.14
CA GLU A 63 24.98 5.93 49.31
C GLU A 63 25.60 5.34 48.03
N LYS A 64 26.43 6.12 47.33
CA LYS A 64 27.05 5.68 46.08
C LYS A 64 27.97 4.49 46.30
N HIS A 65 28.70 4.48 47.42
CA HIS A 65 29.55 3.35 47.79
C HIS A 65 28.72 2.11 48.13
N LYS A 66 27.68 2.26 48.97
CA LYS A 66 26.72 1.19 49.31
C LYS A 66 26.06 0.58 48.08
N PHE A 67 25.77 1.36 47.04
CA PHE A 67 25.22 0.86 45.78
C PHE A 67 26.24 0.21 44.83
N GLY A 68 27.51 0.08 45.23
CA GLY A 68 28.52 -0.70 44.51
C GLY A 68 29.54 0.12 43.73
N ARG A 69 29.60 1.45 43.89
CA ARG A 69 30.74 2.22 43.35
C ARG A 69 31.97 1.95 44.22
N GLY A 70 33.01 1.35 43.63
CA GLY A 70 34.27 1.07 44.32
C GLY A 70 35.27 2.23 44.24
N CYS A 71 36.53 1.93 44.59
CA CYS A 71 37.64 2.85 44.50
C CYS A 71 37.83 3.35 43.05
N PRO A 72 37.90 4.69 42.84
CA PRO A 72 38.02 5.29 41.51
C PRO A 72 39.32 4.85 40.79
N TYR A 73 40.38 4.62 41.56
CA TYR A 73 41.68 4.17 41.03
C TYR A 73 41.63 2.70 40.59
N CYS A 74 40.93 1.83 41.32
CA CYS A 74 40.70 0.44 40.88
C CYS A 74 39.90 0.36 39.58
N SER A 75 38.91 1.25 39.38
CA SER A 75 38.08 1.24 38.18
C SER A 75 38.79 1.75 36.92
N ASN A 76 39.84 2.56 37.06
CA ASN A 76 40.57 3.14 35.93
C ASN A 76 41.64 2.20 35.31
N ASN A 77 41.96 1.07 35.96
CA ASN A 77 43.03 0.16 35.51
C ASN A 77 42.59 -1.08 34.72
N LYS A 78 41.32 -1.16 34.26
CA LYS A 78 40.94 -2.20 33.29
C LYS A 78 41.38 -1.76 31.89
N LYS A 79 42.38 -2.42 31.29
CA LYS A 79 42.68 -2.29 29.85
C LYS A 79 41.37 -2.47 29.08
N LYS A 80 40.91 -1.41 28.41
CA LYS A 80 39.71 -1.46 27.58
C LYS A 80 40.09 -2.17 26.28
N GLU A 81 39.42 -3.27 25.99
CA GLU A 81 39.52 -3.97 24.71
C GLU A 81 39.33 -2.96 23.56
N THR A 82 40.28 -2.96 22.62
CA THR A 82 40.23 -2.09 21.44
C THR A 82 39.12 -2.52 20.49
N GLY A 83 38.71 -1.63 19.59
CA GLY A 83 37.77 -1.95 18.53
C GLY A 83 38.29 -3.06 17.61
N ILE A 84 39.61 -3.07 17.31
CA ILE A 84 40.26 -4.12 16.53
C ILE A 84 40.23 -5.45 17.28
N GLU A 85 40.63 -5.48 18.55
CA GLU A 85 40.60 -6.69 19.39
C GLU A 85 39.19 -7.29 19.44
N TYR A 86 38.18 -6.44 19.68
CA TYR A 86 36.78 -6.86 19.68
C TYR A 86 36.34 -7.42 18.32
N ALA A 87 36.73 -6.77 17.22
CA ALA A 87 36.33 -7.18 15.88
C ALA A 87 37.01 -8.49 15.44
N ALA A 88 38.30 -8.65 15.71
CA ALA A 88 39.08 -9.85 15.41
C ALA A 88 38.57 -11.07 16.19
N LYS A 89 38.13 -10.87 17.44
CA LYS A 89 37.54 -11.93 18.26
C LYS A 89 36.24 -12.50 17.67
N HIS A 90 35.43 -11.67 17.01
CA HIS A 90 34.11 -12.06 16.49
C HIS A 90 34.09 -12.39 15.00
N TRP A 91 35.06 -11.90 14.22
CA TRP A 91 35.23 -12.18 12.79
C TRP A 91 36.73 -12.39 12.47
N PRO A 92 37.30 -13.53 12.90
CA PRO A 92 38.72 -13.84 12.73
C PRO A 92 39.13 -14.00 11.26
N GLU A 93 38.17 -14.26 10.36
CA GLU A 93 38.37 -14.35 8.92
C GLU A 93 38.61 -13.01 8.22
N ILE A 94 38.43 -11.88 8.93
CA ILE A 94 38.64 -10.54 8.40
C ILE A 94 39.97 -9.99 8.93
N THR A 95 40.83 -9.50 8.03
CA THR A 95 42.04 -8.81 8.43
C THR A 95 41.70 -7.38 8.87
N TRP A 96 41.78 -7.10 10.16
CA TRP A 96 41.52 -5.77 10.73
C TRP A 96 42.81 -4.96 10.78
N VAL A 97 42.83 -3.82 10.08
CA VAL A 97 44.08 -3.10 9.77
C VAL A 97 44.26 -1.81 10.56
N GLU A 98 43.17 -1.16 10.99
CA GLU A 98 43.24 0.17 11.62
C GLU A 98 42.01 0.47 12.49
N GLU A 99 42.20 1.16 13.63
CA GLU A 99 41.15 1.82 14.43
C GLU A 99 41.36 3.32 14.35
N PHE A 100 40.31 4.05 13.99
CA PHE A 100 40.35 5.51 13.85
C PHE A 100 39.03 6.12 14.33
N SER A 101 39.02 7.43 14.57
CA SER A 101 37.79 8.17 14.86
C SER A 101 37.34 8.94 13.63
N ASP A 102 36.05 8.94 13.33
CA ASP A 102 35.52 9.81 12.26
C ASP A 102 35.39 11.27 12.71
N VAL A 103 34.94 12.12 11.79
CA VAL A 103 34.74 13.56 12.01
C VAL A 103 33.80 13.89 13.19
N TYR A 104 33.02 12.92 13.66
CA TYR A 104 32.12 13.03 14.80
C TYR A 104 32.66 12.34 16.06
N GLN A 105 33.96 12.05 16.10
CA GLN A 105 34.64 11.35 17.20
C GLN A 105 34.09 9.92 17.46
N ASN A 106 33.39 9.32 16.49
CA ASN A 106 32.95 7.94 16.63
C ASN A 106 34.07 6.97 16.26
N LYS A 107 34.30 5.98 17.12
CA LYS A 107 35.28 4.92 16.88
C LYS A 107 34.86 3.99 15.74
N ARG A 108 35.76 3.83 14.76
CA ARG A 108 35.62 2.97 13.60
C ARG A 108 36.81 2.02 13.48
N VAL A 109 36.57 0.89 12.83
CA VAL A 109 37.61 -0.05 12.46
C VAL A 109 37.59 -0.30 10.95
N LYS A 110 38.77 -0.33 10.34
CA LYS A 110 39.00 -0.70 8.95
C LYS A 110 39.34 -2.19 8.89
N GLY A 111 38.63 -2.94 8.04
CA GLY A 111 38.83 -4.36 7.82
C GLY A 111 38.91 -4.70 6.34
N VAL A 112 39.67 -5.74 6.00
CA VAL A 112 39.81 -6.30 4.66
C VAL A 112 39.12 -7.65 4.65
N CYS A 113 37.96 -7.73 3.99
CA CYS A 113 37.24 -8.99 3.84
C CYS A 113 37.89 -9.82 2.72
N PRO A 114 38.18 -11.11 2.92
CA PRO A 114 38.83 -11.96 1.92
C PRO A 114 38.03 -12.10 0.62
N HIS A 115 36.71 -11.85 0.66
CA HIS A 115 35.84 -11.94 -0.51
C HIS A 115 35.47 -10.60 -1.14
N HIS A 116 35.59 -9.50 -0.39
CA HIS A 116 34.91 -8.24 -0.71
C HIS A 116 35.78 -6.99 -0.62
N GLY A 117 37.04 -7.16 -0.22
CA GLY A 117 38.02 -6.08 -0.09
C GLY A 117 37.80 -5.21 1.15
N GLU A 118 38.34 -4.01 1.09
CA GLU A 118 38.34 -3.05 2.20
C GLU A 118 36.94 -2.54 2.54
N PHE A 119 36.67 -2.39 3.83
CA PHE A 119 35.51 -1.71 4.36
C PHE A 119 35.83 -1.11 5.73
N ASN A 120 35.00 -0.17 6.20
CA ASN A 120 35.08 0.34 7.57
C ASN A 120 33.71 0.23 8.25
N LYS A 121 33.71 0.14 9.58
CA LYS A 121 32.49 0.01 10.37
C LYS A 121 32.63 0.62 11.75
N LEU A 122 31.52 1.11 12.30
CA LEU A 122 31.47 1.63 13.66
C LEU A 122 31.60 0.48 14.69
N VAL A 123 32.39 0.69 15.73
CA VAL A 123 32.56 -0.31 16.81
C VAL A 123 31.22 -0.60 17.50
N THR A 124 30.36 0.41 17.65
CA THR A 124 28.99 0.27 18.19
C THR A 124 28.09 -0.60 17.30
N GLN A 125 28.21 -0.50 15.98
CA GLN A 125 27.46 -1.33 15.04
C GLN A 125 27.93 -2.79 15.08
N LEU A 126 29.24 -3.04 15.20
CA LEU A 126 29.78 -4.39 15.38
C LEU A 126 29.19 -5.05 16.64
N ARG A 127 29.18 -4.33 17.77
CA ARG A 127 28.53 -4.80 19.01
C ARG A 127 27.05 -5.09 18.83
N GLY A 128 26.35 -4.23 18.09
CA GLY A 128 24.94 -4.44 17.76
C GLY A 128 24.67 -5.66 16.87
N ILE A 129 25.61 -6.06 16.01
CA ILE A 129 25.50 -7.29 15.21
C ILE A 129 25.66 -8.52 16.11
N VAL A 130 26.68 -8.53 16.96
CA VAL A 130 26.91 -9.64 17.91
C VAL A 130 25.72 -9.79 18.86
N LYS A 131 25.21 -8.70 19.45
CA LYS A 131 24.07 -8.73 20.37
C LYS A 131 22.80 -9.32 19.76
N ARG A 132 22.56 -9.07 18.47
CA ARG A 132 21.40 -9.62 17.75
C ARG A 132 21.57 -11.08 17.34
N GLY A 133 22.79 -11.63 17.41
CA GLY A 133 23.11 -12.98 16.98
C GLY A 133 22.90 -13.23 15.47
N LYS A 134 22.64 -12.18 14.67
CA LYS A 134 22.32 -12.27 13.24
C LYS A 134 23.03 -11.15 12.49
N GLY A 135 23.90 -11.51 11.55
CA GLY A 135 24.58 -10.59 10.63
C GLY A 135 26.05 -10.91 10.42
N HIS A 136 26.76 -10.04 9.72
CA HIS A 136 28.19 -10.15 9.42
C HIS A 136 28.85 -8.76 9.50
N ALA A 137 30.11 -8.68 9.91
CA ALA A 137 30.86 -7.41 9.96
C ALA A 137 30.97 -6.76 8.58
N CYS A 138 31.47 -7.50 7.58
CA CYS A 138 31.45 -7.06 6.18
C CYS A 138 30.00 -6.81 5.67
N PRO A 139 29.67 -5.58 5.20
CA PRO A 139 28.34 -5.26 4.67
C PRO A 139 27.92 -6.11 3.45
N LYS A 140 28.87 -6.43 2.55
CA LYS A 140 28.58 -7.25 1.36
C LYS A 140 28.27 -8.70 1.73
N CYS A 141 29.03 -9.31 2.64
CA CYS A 141 28.70 -10.64 3.20
C CYS A 141 27.33 -10.65 3.88
N ALA A 142 27.01 -9.60 4.66
CA ALA A 142 25.71 -9.47 5.31
C ALA A 142 24.56 -9.43 4.27
N LYS A 143 24.71 -8.62 3.22
CA LYS A 143 23.73 -8.52 2.12
C LYS A 143 23.57 -9.84 1.36
N MET A 144 24.66 -10.57 1.11
CA MET A 144 24.60 -11.90 0.49
C MET A 144 23.85 -12.91 1.36
N LYS A 145 24.09 -12.90 2.67
CA LYS A 145 23.37 -13.78 3.62
C LYS A 145 21.87 -13.47 3.63
N THR A 146 21.50 -12.20 3.78
CA THR A 146 20.09 -11.76 3.70
C THR A 146 19.47 -12.08 2.35
N GLY A 147 20.21 -11.90 1.26
CA GLY A 147 19.77 -12.23 -0.09
C GLY A 147 19.59 -13.72 -0.33
N ARG A 148 20.32 -14.61 0.36
CA ARG A 148 20.10 -16.07 0.35
C ARG A 148 18.90 -16.47 1.19
N GLU A 149 18.76 -15.88 2.38
CA GLU A 149 17.63 -16.13 3.30
C GLU A 149 16.29 -15.64 2.73
N ALA A 150 16.30 -14.56 1.94
CA ALA A 150 15.11 -14.01 1.28
C ALA A 150 14.75 -14.69 -0.06
N ARG A 151 15.48 -15.73 -0.50
CA ARG A 151 15.17 -16.41 -1.76
C ARG A 151 13.85 -17.15 -1.63
N VAL A 152 12.90 -16.77 -2.47
CA VAL A 152 11.69 -17.54 -2.73
C VAL A 152 12.12 -18.92 -3.28
N PRO A 153 11.69 -20.03 -2.68
CA PRO A 153 12.02 -21.37 -3.16
C PRO A 153 11.58 -21.59 -4.61
N VAL A 154 12.33 -22.43 -5.34
CA VAL A 154 12.03 -22.78 -6.75
C VAL A 154 10.60 -23.31 -6.87
N SER A 155 10.17 -24.17 -5.94
CA SER A 155 8.80 -24.71 -5.91
C SER A 155 7.70 -23.64 -5.90
N VAL A 156 7.91 -22.52 -5.19
CA VAL A 156 6.96 -21.41 -5.14
C VAL A 156 6.90 -20.67 -6.48
N TRP A 157 8.03 -20.53 -7.17
CA TRP A 157 8.05 -19.97 -8.53
C TRP A 157 7.29 -20.85 -9.51
N LEU A 158 7.52 -22.17 -9.46
CA LEU A 158 6.83 -23.12 -10.33
C LEU A 158 5.32 -23.12 -10.08
N GLN A 159 4.89 -23.08 -8.82
CA GLN A 159 3.46 -22.95 -8.47
C GLN A 159 2.83 -21.70 -9.11
N ARG A 160 3.51 -20.54 -9.05
CA ARG A 160 3.00 -19.29 -9.66
C ARG A 160 2.93 -19.37 -11.18
N ILE A 161 3.96 -19.92 -11.82
CA ILE A 161 3.98 -20.09 -13.28
C ILE A 161 2.87 -21.06 -13.68
N LYS A 162 2.75 -22.22 -13.03
CA LYS A 162 1.71 -23.21 -13.34
C LYS A 162 0.29 -22.73 -13.05
N ALA A 163 0.10 -21.81 -12.09
CA ALA A 163 -1.20 -21.18 -11.87
C ALA A 163 -1.63 -20.26 -13.04
N ASN A 164 -0.66 -19.66 -13.75
CA ASN A 164 -0.92 -18.81 -14.91
C ASN A 164 -0.91 -19.58 -16.24
N PHE A 165 0.01 -20.53 -16.37
CA PHE A 165 0.31 -21.33 -17.56
C PHE A 165 0.51 -22.81 -17.17
N PRO A 166 -0.57 -23.56 -16.89
CA PRO A 166 -0.48 -24.98 -16.53
C PRO A 166 0.31 -25.82 -17.53
N GLU A 167 0.28 -25.42 -18.80
CA GLU A 167 0.85 -26.10 -19.95
C GLU A 167 2.35 -25.80 -20.19
N TYR A 168 2.94 -24.80 -19.52
CA TYR A 168 4.36 -24.47 -19.73
C TYR A 168 5.29 -25.43 -19.00
N GLU A 169 6.34 -25.88 -19.67
CA GLU A 169 7.45 -26.60 -19.01
C GLU A 169 8.54 -25.60 -18.63
N VAL A 170 9.08 -25.72 -17.41
CA VAL A 170 10.07 -24.77 -16.89
C VAL A 170 11.31 -25.54 -16.49
N ASN A 171 12.47 -25.14 -17.01
CA ASN A 171 13.73 -25.74 -16.61
C ASN A 171 14.18 -25.16 -15.26
N GLU A 172 13.90 -25.90 -14.19
CA GLU A 172 14.17 -25.50 -12.80
C GLU A 172 15.64 -25.14 -12.54
N SER A 173 16.57 -25.76 -13.28
CA SER A 173 18.02 -25.53 -13.12
C SER A 173 18.44 -24.10 -13.45
N THR A 174 17.62 -23.37 -14.22
CA THR A 174 17.84 -21.98 -14.61
C THR A 174 17.34 -20.97 -13.57
N ILE A 175 16.60 -21.42 -12.55
CA ILE A 175 15.99 -20.53 -11.53
C ILE A 175 16.98 -20.25 -10.40
N ARG A 176 17.46 -19.00 -10.27
CA ARG A 176 18.25 -18.54 -9.10
C ARG A 176 17.66 -17.34 -8.36
N LYS A 177 17.15 -16.33 -9.08
CA LYS A 177 16.52 -15.12 -8.54
C LYS A 177 15.44 -14.59 -9.49
N ALA A 178 14.54 -13.75 -8.98
CA ALA A 178 13.39 -13.20 -9.70
C ALA A 178 13.73 -12.49 -11.02
N SER A 179 14.90 -11.86 -11.12
CA SER A 179 15.32 -11.11 -12.31
C SER A 179 16.05 -11.97 -13.36
N ASP A 180 16.21 -13.27 -13.14
CA ASP A 180 16.92 -14.13 -14.08
C ASP A 180 16.06 -14.41 -15.32
N LYS A 181 16.74 -14.58 -16.46
CA LYS A 181 16.12 -15.22 -17.61
C LYS A 181 16.08 -16.71 -17.35
N VAL A 182 14.89 -17.29 -17.38
CA VAL A 182 14.65 -18.72 -17.14
C VAL A 182 14.28 -19.39 -18.44
N GLU A 183 14.54 -20.68 -18.57
CA GLU A 183 14.15 -21.40 -19.78
C GLU A 183 12.74 -21.97 -19.60
N VAL A 184 11.83 -21.56 -20.47
CA VAL A 184 10.41 -21.93 -20.44
C VAL A 184 9.99 -22.42 -21.83
N THR A 185 9.33 -23.56 -21.89
CA THR A 185 8.79 -24.14 -23.11
C THR A 185 7.29 -23.98 -23.16
N CYS A 186 6.81 -23.34 -24.22
CA CYS A 186 5.41 -23.33 -24.59
C CYS A 186 5.09 -24.48 -25.54
N PRO A 187 3.97 -25.18 -25.36
CA PRO A 187 3.56 -26.25 -26.26
C PRO A 187 3.43 -25.85 -27.73
N SER A 188 3.02 -24.60 -27.99
CA SER A 188 2.72 -24.12 -29.35
C SER A 188 3.92 -23.50 -30.06
N HIS A 189 4.87 -22.91 -29.31
CA HIS A 189 5.93 -22.05 -29.89
C HIS A 189 7.34 -22.44 -29.45
N GLY A 190 7.46 -23.52 -28.67
CA GLY A 190 8.75 -24.02 -28.19
C GLY A 190 9.37 -23.17 -27.09
N THR A 191 10.69 -23.30 -26.95
CA THR A 191 11.45 -22.75 -25.83
C THR A 191 11.83 -21.27 -26.02
N TRP A 192 11.63 -20.46 -24.99
CA TRP A 192 12.18 -19.10 -24.91
C TRP A 192 12.69 -18.78 -23.49
N TYR A 193 13.25 -17.58 -23.33
CA TYR A 193 13.95 -17.18 -22.10
C TYR A 193 13.36 -15.91 -21.45
N PRO A 194 12.19 -15.95 -20.77
CA PRO A 194 11.59 -14.76 -20.17
C PRO A 194 12.23 -14.45 -18.82
N VAL A 195 12.00 -13.24 -18.30
CA VAL A 195 12.32 -12.93 -16.90
C VAL A 195 11.41 -13.75 -15.99
N LEU A 196 11.99 -14.42 -14.98
CA LEU A 196 11.26 -15.30 -14.06
C LEU A 196 10.08 -14.61 -13.38
N GLN A 197 10.29 -13.38 -12.90
CA GLN A 197 9.23 -12.59 -12.28
C GLN A 197 8.07 -12.38 -13.25
N ASP A 198 8.36 -11.95 -14.48
CA ASP A 198 7.35 -11.58 -15.46
C ASP A 198 6.48 -12.80 -15.83
N VAL A 199 7.11 -13.95 -16.12
CA VAL A 199 6.34 -15.17 -16.43
C VAL A 199 5.53 -15.67 -15.22
N ALA A 200 6.06 -15.53 -14.00
CA ALA A 200 5.32 -15.86 -12.78
C ALA A 200 4.16 -14.89 -12.49
N GLU A 201 4.20 -13.67 -13.01
CA GLU A 201 3.12 -12.67 -12.93
C GLU A 201 2.09 -12.81 -14.06
N GLY A 202 2.28 -13.76 -15.00
CA GLY A 202 1.32 -14.03 -16.07
C GLY A 202 1.71 -13.42 -17.42
N HIS A 203 2.96 -13.04 -17.63
CA HIS A 203 3.47 -12.69 -18.97
C HIS A 203 3.89 -13.95 -19.72
N GLY A 204 3.06 -14.38 -20.67
CA GLY A 204 3.23 -15.62 -21.43
C GLY A 204 4.10 -15.48 -22.68
N CYS A 205 3.95 -16.42 -23.61
CA CYS A 205 4.62 -16.42 -24.91
C CYS A 205 4.37 -15.14 -25.68
N GLY A 206 5.44 -14.50 -26.15
CA GLY A 206 5.32 -13.41 -27.11
C GLY A 206 4.73 -13.85 -28.46
N GLN A 207 4.91 -15.10 -28.88
CA GLN A 207 4.31 -15.65 -30.11
C GLN A 207 2.83 -16.05 -29.92
N CYS A 208 2.45 -16.74 -28.83
CA CYS A 208 1.02 -16.95 -28.53
C CYS A 208 0.27 -15.62 -28.49
N TRP A 209 0.85 -14.58 -27.87
CA TRP A 209 0.23 -13.25 -27.84
C TRP A 209 0.11 -12.63 -29.23
N LYS A 210 1.14 -12.78 -30.09
CA LYS A 210 1.09 -12.30 -31.48
C LYS A 210 0.02 -13.01 -32.30
N GLU A 211 -0.21 -14.29 -32.05
CA GLU A 211 -1.19 -15.11 -32.75
C GLU A 211 -2.61 -14.91 -32.22
N SER A 212 -2.80 -14.86 -30.91
CA SER A 212 -4.12 -14.66 -30.31
C SER A 212 -4.61 -13.24 -30.48
N LYS A 213 -3.70 -12.24 -30.48
CA LYS A 213 -3.98 -10.81 -30.35
C LYS A 213 -4.92 -10.43 -29.18
N THR A 214 -5.26 -11.40 -28.35
CA THR A 214 -6.31 -11.33 -27.32
C THR A 214 -5.66 -11.63 -25.99
N SER A 215 -5.83 -10.75 -25.00
CA SER A 215 -5.32 -10.98 -23.65
C SER A 215 -6.19 -11.97 -22.87
N LYS A 216 -5.64 -12.55 -21.79
CA LYS A 216 -6.41 -13.43 -20.88
C LYS A 216 -7.63 -12.70 -20.30
N GLY A 217 -7.50 -11.41 -20.00
CA GLY A 217 -8.61 -10.60 -19.48
C GLY A 217 -9.74 -10.42 -20.48
N GLU A 218 -9.41 -10.20 -21.74
CA GLU A 218 -10.36 -10.08 -22.85
C GLU A 218 -11.10 -11.41 -23.07
N LYS A 219 -10.36 -12.53 -23.04
CA LYS A 219 -10.98 -13.86 -23.12
C LYS A 219 -11.94 -14.13 -21.96
N GLU A 220 -11.54 -13.86 -20.72
CA GLU A 220 -12.40 -14.00 -19.54
C GLU A 220 -13.65 -13.11 -19.62
N LEU A 221 -13.52 -11.90 -20.18
CA LEU A 221 -14.62 -10.97 -20.40
C LEU A 221 -15.60 -11.49 -21.45
N SER A 222 -15.09 -11.98 -22.60
CA SER A 222 -15.89 -12.60 -23.66
C SER A 222 -16.64 -13.84 -23.17
N GLU A 223 -15.94 -14.74 -22.46
CA GLU A 223 -16.55 -15.94 -21.87
C GLU A 223 -17.67 -15.58 -20.87
N PHE A 224 -17.47 -14.52 -20.07
CA PHE A 224 -18.51 -14.04 -19.17
C PHE A 224 -19.74 -13.53 -19.94
N ILE A 225 -19.56 -12.72 -21.00
CA ILE A 225 -20.68 -12.20 -21.80
C ILE A 225 -21.43 -13.35 -22.49
N GLN A 226 -20.71 -14.32 -23.05
CA GLN A 226 -21.29 -15.54 -23.63
C GLN A 226 -22.08 -16.34 -22.59
N SER A 227 -21.60 -16.40 -21.33
CA SER A 227 -22.32 -17.07 -20.24
C SER A 227 -23.66 -16.41 -19.87
N LEU A 228 -23.88 -15.15 -20.27
CA LEU A 228 -25.17 -14.46 -20.15
C LEU A 228 -26.14 -14.81 -21.30
N GLY A 229 -25.71 -15.65 -22.25
CA GLY A 229 -26.48 -16.01 -23.44
C GLY A 229 -26.46 -14.93 -24.52
N LEU A 230 -25.44 -14.06 -24.52
CA LEU A 230 -25.25 -13.00 -25.51
C LEU A 230 -24.16 -13.37 -26.50
N GLU A 231 -24.31 -12.87 -27.73
CA GLU A 231 -23.31 -13.03 -28.77
C GLU A 231 -22.14 -12.06 -28.57
N VAL A 232 -20.92 -12.58 -28.72
CA VAL A 232 -19.69 -11.78 -28.77
C VAL A 232 -19.20 -11.78 -30.20
N LEU A 233 -19.08 -10.59 -30.77
CA LEU A 233 -18.70 -10.36 -32.15
C LEU A 233 -17.24 -9.90 -32.21
N ASP A 234 -16.52 -10.35 -33.23
CA ASP A 234 -15.21 -9.80 -33.56
C ASP A 234 -15.33 -8.52 -34.40
N ASN A 235 -14.28 -7.70 -34.43
CA ASN A 235 -14.29 -6.43 -35.17
C ASN A 235 -14.49 -6.62 -36.68
N PHE A 236 -14.04 -7.76 -37.22
CA PHE A 236 -14.14 -8.07 -38.64
C PHE A 236 -15.58 -8.33 -39.08
N PHE A 237 -16.38 -8.96 -38.22
CA PHE A 237 -17.81 -9.14 -38.42
C PHE A 237 -18.55 -7.80 -38.52
N LEU A 238 -18.17 -6.83 -37.69
CA LEU A 238 -18.82 -5.52 -37.64
C LEU A 238 -18.55 -4.65 -38.88
N GLU A 239 -17.32 -4.70 -39.41
CA GLU A 239 -16.99 -4.05 -40.69
C GLU A 239 -17.78 -4.65 -41.85
N LYS A 240 -17.86 -5.98 -41.91
CA LYS A 240 -18.57 -6.68 -43.00
C LYS A 240 -20.08 -6.44 -43.01
N GLN A 241 -20.69 -6.25 -41.84
CA GLN A 241 -22.12 -6.00 -41.71
C GLN A 241 -22.49 -4.52 -41.85
N SER A 242 -21.52 -3.63 -42.12
CA SER A 242 -21.70 -2.17 -42.12
C SER A 242 -22.30 -1.62 -40.81
N VAL A 243 -22.17 -2.36 -39.71
CA VAL A 243 -22.57 -1.91 -38.36
C VAL A 243 -21.67 -0.75 -37.93
N LEU A 244 -20.39 -0.85 -38.28
CA LEU A 244 -19.46 0.26 -38.29
C LEU A 244 -19.38 0.78 -39.73
N HIS A 245 -19.40 2.10 -39.93
CA HIS A 245 -19.18 2.67 -41.26
C HIS A 245 -17.78 2.32 -41.77
N ASP A 246 -17.62 2.21 -43.09
CA ASP A 246 -16.33 1.95 -43.73
C ASP A 246 -15.22 2.86 -43.17
N GLY A 247 -14.17 2.27 -42.60
CA GLY A 247 -13.02 2.99 -42.04
C GLY A 247 -13.06 3.26 -40.53
N TRP A 248 -14.15 2.97 -39.83
CA TRP A 248 -14.22 3.23 -38.37
C TRP A 248 -13.21 2.45 -37.55
N VAL A 249 -12.95 1.18 -37.85
CA VAL A 249 -11.90 0.43 -37.13
C VAL A 249 -10.52 1.03 -37.38
N LYS A 250 -10.28 1.62 -38.56
CA LYS A 250 -9.05 2.39 -38.83
C LYS A 250 -8.95 3.65 -37.96
N ASP A 251 -10.07 4.33 -37.70
CA ASP A 251 -10.10 5.63 -37.00
C ASP A 251 -10.25 5.52 -35.47
N LEU A 252 -10.96 4.50 -34.98
CA LEU A 252 -11.26 4.21 -33.58
C LEU A 252 -10.30 3.19 -32.95
N GLY A 253 -9.66 2.38 -33.79
CA GLY A 253 -8.93 1.20 -33.37
C GLY A 253 -9.85 0.02 -33.06
N GLU A 254 -9.22 -1.14 -32.88
CA GLU A 254 -9.87 -2.40 -32.48
C GLU A 254 -10.52 -2.26 -31.09
N PHE A 255 -11.71 -2.86 -30.95
CA PHE A 255 -12.37 -3.07 -29.67
C PHE A 255 -12.06 -4.47 -29.16
N ASP A 256 -11.82 -4.58 -27.87
CA ASP A 256 -11.46 -5.89 -27.31
C ASP A 256 -12.65 -6.86 -27.32
N VAL A 257 -13.86 -6.37 -27.03
CA VAL A 257 -15.10 -7.15 -27.06
C VAL A 257 -16.26 -6.30 -27.56
N VAL A 258 -17.08 -6.86 -28.46
CA VAL A 258 -18.36 -6.27 -28.85
C VAL A 258 -19.49 -7.24 -28.53
N ALA A 259 -20.43 -6.79 -27.71
CA ALA A 259 -21.58 -7.58 -27.29
C ALA A 259 -22.85 -7.07 -27.97
N GLN A 260 -23.67 -7.98 -28.52
CA GLN A 260 -25.00 -7.64 -28.98
C GLN A 260 -26.03 -7.96 -27.90
N ARG A 261 -26.79 -6.96 -27.47
CA ARG A 261 -27.93 -7.16 -26.56
C ARG A 261 -29.08 -7.86 -27.29
N LYS A 262 -29.99 -8.47 -26.53
CA LYS A 262 -31.19 -9.13 -27.08
C LYS A 262 -32.14 -8.18 -27.84
N ASP A 263 -32.06 -6.88 -27.59
CA ASP A 263 -32.80 -5.84 -28.31
C ASP A 263 -32.13 -5.42 -29.63
N GLY A 264 -31.00 -6.04 -29.99
CA GLY A 264 -30.21 -5.77 -31.19
C GLY A 264 -29.16 -4.68 -31.02
N ASN A 265 -29.17 -3.93 -29.91
CA ASN A 265 -28.21 -2.84 -29.69
C ASN A 265 -26.83 -3.36 -29.29
N PHE A 266 -25.78 -2.76 -29.87
CA PHE A 266 -24.40 -3.12 -29.56
C PHE A 266 -23.88 -2.37 -28.33
N VAL A 267 -23.00 -3.05 -27.58
CA VAL A 267 -22.18 -2.48 -26.51
C VAL A 267 -20.72 -2.81 -26.82
N PHE A 268 -19.91 -1.77 -26.99
CA PHE A 268 -18.48 -1.87 -27.25
C PHE A 268 -17.73 -1.81 -25.94
N ILE A 269 -16.78 -2.73 -25.74
CA ILE A 269 -16.08 -2.87 -24.47
C ILE A 269 -14.58 -3.02 -24.71
N ASP A 270 -13.79 -2.15 -24.10
CA ASP A 270 -12.35 -2.35 -24.01
C ASP A 270 -11.94 -2.85 -22.62
N TYR A 271 -10.97 -3.77 -22.60
CA TYR A 271 -10.28 -4.28 -21.42
C TYR A 271 -8.90 -3.62 -21.30
N HIS A 272 -8.75 -2.72 -20.33
CA HIS A 272 -7.53 -1.96 -20.14
C HIS A 272 -6.61 -2.61 -19.11
N GLY A 273 -5.56 -3.28 -19.60
CA GLY A 273 -4.47 -3.80 -18.76
C GLY A 273 -3.67 -2.68 -18.09
N MET A 274 -3.46 -2.77 -16.77
CA MET A 274 -2.84 -1.69 -15.98
C MET A 274 -1.41 -1.36 -16.41
N TYR A 275 -0.68 -2.35 -16.91
CA TYR A 275 0.67 -2.15 -17.44
C TYR A 275 0.66 -1.33 -18.75
N TYR A 276 -0.15 -1.76 -19.73
CA TYR A 276 -0.19 -1.16 -21.07
C TYR A 276 -0.87 0.21 -21.10
N HIS A 277 -1.76 0.47 -20.14
CA HIS A 277 -2.46 1.74 -19.99
C HIS A 277 -1.82 2.68 -18.96
N GLY A 278 -0.69 2.28 -18.38
CA GLY A 278 0.16 3.14 -17.57
C GLY A 278 0.97 4.13 -18.41
N ASP A 279 1.29 5.29 -17.83
CA ASP A 279 2.10 6.36 -18.45
C ASP A 279 3.55 5.94 -18.76
N LYS A 280 3.95 4.75 -18.34
CA LYS A 280 5.16 4.05 -18.80
C LYS A 280 5.10 3.74 -20.31
N VAL A 281 3.94 3.28 -20.77
CA VAL A 281 3.70 2.79 -22.13
C VAL A 281 2.88 3.81 -22.92
N LYS A 282 1.70 4.20 -22.40
CA LYS A 282 0.81 5.20 -23.02
C LYS A 282 0.94 6.55 -22.31
N ARG A 283 1.78 7.44 -22.87
CA ARG A 283 2.05 8.75 -22.27
C ARG A 283 0.91 9.77 -22.38
N ASN A 284 -0.07 9.56 -23.27
CA ASN A 284 -1.19 10.48 -23.45
C ASN A 284 -2.25 10.30 -22.34
N PRO A 285 -2.45 11.28 -21.43
CA PRO A 285 -3.47 11.21 -20.39
C PRO A 285 -4.91 11.18 -20.91
N ASN A 286 -5.12 11.62 -22.16
CA ASN A 286 -6.44 11.74 -22.77
C ASN A 286 -6.82 10.54 -23.65
N ALA A 287 -5.97 9.52 -23.80
CA ALA A 287 -6.22 8.43 -24.75
C ALA A 287 -7.58 7.74 -24.55
N HIS A 288 -8.00 7.54 -23.30
CA HIS A 288 -9.30 6.97 -22.95
C HIS A 288 -10.48 7.89 -23.27
N VAL A 289 -10.29 9.20 -23.11
CA VAL A 289 -11.31 10.22 -23.41
C VAL A 289 -11.45 10.38 -24.91
N GLU A 290 -10.34 10.44 -25.65
CA GLU A 290 -10.33 10.59 -27.10
C GLU A 290 -11.08 9.43 -27.79
N LYS A 291 -10.87 8.17 -27.36
CA LYS A 291 -11.63 7.02 -27.91
C LYS A 291 -13.11 7.09 -27.54
N LEU A 292 -13.42 7.49 -26.30
CA LEU A 292 -14.81 7.64 -25.83
C LEU A 292 -15.57 8.72 -26.59
N GLU A 293 -14.99 9.90 -26.77
CA GLU A 293 -15.65 11.04 -27.44
C GLU A 293 -15.89 10.80 -28.93
N LYS A 294 -15.04 10.00 -29.58
CA LYS A 294 -15.30 9.57 -30.96
C LYS A 294 -16.54 8.65 -31.05
N LEU A 295 -16.87 7.92 -29.98
CA LEU A 295 -18.04 7.04 -29.91
C LEU A 295 -19.30 7.73 -29.40
N ASP A 296 -19.19 8.81 -28.63
CA ASP A 296 -20.34 9.53 -28.07
C ASP A 296 -21.35 9.98 -29.17
N ASN A 297 -20.88 10.32 -30.37
CA ASN A 297 -21.73 10.77 -31.49
C ASN A 297 -22.37 9.64 -32.31
N THR A 298 -22.08 8.38 -31.98
CA THR A 298 -22.45 7.21 -32.78
C THR A 298 -23.77 6.58 -32.33
N GLY A 299 -24.23 6.91 -31.12
CA GLY A 299 -25.35 6.26 -30.46
C GLY A 299 -25.02 4.89 -29.85
N PHE A 300 -23.81 4.36 -30.09
CA PHE A 300 -23.36 3.13 -29.46
C PHE A 300 -22.92 3.36 -28.02
N GLN A 301 -23.23 2.39 -27.16
CA GLN A 301 -22.76 2.41 -25.79
C GLN A 301 -21.34 1.85 -25.72
N TYR A 302 -20.42 2.62 -25.15
CA TYR A 302 -19.01 2.24 -24.98
C TYR A 302 -18.62 2.15 -23.50
N ILE A 303 -17.95 1.06 -23.13
CA ILE A 303 -17.56 0.75 -21.75
C ILE A 303 -16.05 0.48 -21.71
N GLN A 304 -15.39 0.98 -20.66
CA GLN A 304 -13.96 0.73 -20.42
C GLN A 304 -13.78 -0.01 -19.09
N VAL A 305 -13.41 -1.29 -19.18
CA VAL A 305 -13.18 -2.17 -18.03
C VAL A 305 -11.70 -2.17 -17.69
N PHE A 306 -11.34 -1.75 -16.47
CA PHE A 306 -9.95 -1.75 -16.06
C PHE A 306 -9.59 -3.08 -15.38
N GLU A 307 -8.39 -3.59 -15.66
CA GLU A 307 -7.91 -4.88 -15.17
C GLU A 307 -7.94 -5.01 -13.63
N ASP A 308 -7.62 -3.94 -12.88
CA ASP A 308 -7.69 -3.98 -11.41
C ASP A 308 -9.12 -4.17 -10.91
N GLU A 309 -10.08 -3.49 -11.53
CA GLU A 309 -11.51 -3.64 -11.24
C GLU A 309 -11.96 -5.08 -11.58
N TRP A 310 -11.58 -5.61 -12.73
CA TRP A 310 -11.93 -6.97 -13.15
C TRP A 310 -11.36 -8.04 -12.22
N LYS A 311 -10.07 -7.94 -11.87
CA LYS A 311 -9.37 -8.95 -11.06
C LYS A 311 -9.68 -8.84 -9.57
N LEU A 312 -9.80 -7.64 -9.02
CA LEU A 312 -9.98 -7.43 -7.57
C LEU A 312 -11.45 -7.24 -7.15
N GLN A 313 -12.32 -6.83 -8.08
CA GLN A 313 -13.75 -6.55 -7.82
C GLN A 313 -14.67 -7.29 -8.79
N ASN A 314 -14.27 -8.51 -9.20
CA ASN A 314 -14.88 -9.29 -10.27
C ASN A 314 -16.41 -9.39 -10.18
N SER A 315 -16.95 -9.68 -8.99
CA SER A 315 -18.39 -9.82 -8.78
C SER A 315 -19.16 -8.52 -9.04
N LYS A 316 -18.61 -7.37 -8.62
CA LYS A 316 -19.22 -6.05 -8.84
C LYS A 316 -19.18 -5.65 -10.31
N VAL A 317 -18.06 -5.88 -10.98
CA VAL A 317 -17.89 -5.59 -12.40
C VAL A 317 -18.85 -6.43 -13.24
N LYS A 318 -18.91 -7.74 -12.99
CA LYS A 318 -19.85 -8.65 -13.67
C LYS A 318 -21.30 -8.26 -13.44
N ASN A 319 -21.68 -7.91 -12.21
CA ASN A 319 -23.04 -7.45 -11.93
C ASN A 319 -23.39 -6.16 -12.69
N ARG A 320 -22.46 -5.20 -12.76
CA ARG A 320 -22.66 -3.95 -13.51
C ARG A 320 -22.75 -4.19 -15.02
N LEU A 321 -21.89 -5.04 -15.58
CA LEU A 321 -21.93 -5.41 -17.00
C LEU A 321 -23.23 -6.15 -17.34
N ALA A 322 -23.64 -7.12 -16.53
CA ALA A 322 -24.91 -7.81 -16.69
C ALA A 322 -26.09 -6.81 -16.70
N HIS A 323 -26.07 -5.79 -15.84
CA HIS A 323 -27.08 -4.72 -15.87
C HIS A 323 -27.04 -3.89 -17.16
N ILE A 324 -25.86 -3.46 -17.62
CA ILE A 324 -25.70 -2.69 -18.86
C ILE A 324 -26.17 -3.48 -20.08
N LEU A 325 -25.92 -4.79 -20.08
CA LEU A 325 -26.28 -5.72 -21.14
C LEU A 325 -27.74 -6.19 -21.06
N GLY A 326 -28.50 -5.81 -20.04
CA GLY A 326 -29.91 -6.19 -19.87
C GLY A 326 -30.14 -7.57 -19.25
N GLU A 327 -29.09 -8.25 -18.79
CA GLU A 327 -29.08 -9.63 -18.29
C GLU A 327 -28.89 -9.70 -16.77
N SER A 328 -29.49 -8.76 -16.03
CA SER A 328 -29.41 -8.78 -14.56
C SER A 328 -30.05 -10.05 -14.00
N THR A 329 -29.30 -10.77 -13.15
CA THR A 329 -29.75 -12.03 -12.53
C THR A 329 -30.90 -11.86 -11.53
N SER A 330 -31.08 -10.65 -11.00
CA SER A 330 -32.15 -10.30 -10.06
C SER A 330 -32.78 -8.97 -10.47
N VAL A 331 -34.11 -8.98 -10.54
CA VAL A 331 -34.92 -7.80 -10.86
C VAL A 331 -35.93 -7.59 -9.74
N HIS A 332 -35.74 -6.52 -8.98
CA HIS A 332 -36.68 -6.05 -7.97
C HIS A 332 -37.48 -4.88 -8.51
N TYR A 333 -38.70 -4.69 -8.00
CA TYR A 333 -39.52 -3.53 -8.32
C TYR A 333 -39.56 -2.62 -7.10
N ALA A 334 -39.13 -1.37 -7.25
CA ALA A 334 -39.03 -0.44 -6.13
C ALA A 334 -40.33 -0.38 -5.34
N LYS A 335 -41.51 -0.34 -5.99
CA LYS A 335 -42.83 -0.30 -5.34
C LYS A 335 -43.12 -1.43 -4.32
N LYS A 336 -42.42 -2.55 -4.40
CA LYS A 336 -42.58 -3.70 -3.49
C LYS A 336 -41.64 -3.67 -2.28
N LEU A 337 -40.65 -2.77 -2.29
CA LEU A 337 -39.64 -2.66 -1.26
C LEU A 337 -40.06 -1.66 -0.17
N LEU A 338 -39.57 -1.82 1.05
CA LEU A 338 -39.76 -0.84 2.12
C LEU A 338 -38.73 0.28 1.96
N LEU A 339 -39.17 1.54 2.07
CA LEU A 339 -38.28 2.71 2.02
C LEU A 339 -37.90 3.10 3.45
N GLU A 340 -36.60 3.17 3.74
CA GLU A 340 -36.09 3.56 5.06
C GLU A 340 -34.96 4.58 4.97
N VAL A 341 -34.80 5.38 6.03
CA VAL A 341 -33.58 6.14 6.28
C VAL A 341 -32.70 5.32 7.21
N ILE A 342 -31.51 4.93 6.75
CA ILE A 342 -30.64 3.98 7.47
C ILE A 342 -29.37 4.66 8.04
N PRO A 343 -28.79 4.13 9.12
CA PRO A 343 -27.52 4.65 9.65
C PRO A 343 -26.36 4.37 8.70
N TRP A 344 -25.34 5.25 8.73
CA TRP A 344 -24.13 5.12 7.89
C TRP A 344 -23.52 3.72 7.92
N LYS A 345 -23.42 3.09 9.09
CA LYS A 345 -22.81 1.75 9.23
C LYS A 345 -23.46 0.70 8.31
N LYS A 346 -24.79 0.77 8.13
CA LYS A 346 -25.54 -0.15 7.26
C LYS A 346 -25.33 0.21 5.78
N ALA A 347 -25.37 1.50 5.44
CA ALA A 347 -25.09 1.99 4.08
C ALA A 347 -23.64 1.71 3.63
N GLU A 348 -22.67 1.90 4.53
CA GLU A 348 -21.25 1.66 4.31
C GLU A 348 -20.97 0.20 3.94
N ALA A 349 -21.52 -0.74 4.72
CA ALA A 349 -21.42 -2.17 4.44
C ALA A 349 -21.99 -2.51 3.06
N PHE A 350 -23.16 -1.95 2.72
CA PHE A 350 -23.79 -2.14 1.43
C PHE A 350 -22.96 -1.60 0.27
N TYR A 351 -22.47 -0.35 0.35
CA TYR A 351 -21.64 0.22 -0.71
C TYR A 351 -20.28 -0.47 -0.84
N HIS A 352 -19.69 -0.94 0.26
CA HIS A 352 -18.47 -1.73 0.21
C HIS A 352 -18.68 -3.02 -0.61
N ALA A 353 -19.85 -3.66 -0.48
CA ALA A 353 -20.19 -4.87 -1.20
C ALA A 353 -20.63 -4.63 -2.66
N HIS A 354 -21.31 -3.52 -2.96
CA HIS A 354 -22.03 -3.34 -4.24
C HIS A 354 -21.56 -2.16 -5.10
N HIS A 355 -20.79 -1.20 -4.58
CA HIS A 355 -20.31 -0.05 -5.35
C HIS A 355 -18.84 -0.22 -5.78
N LEU A 356 -18.52 0.03 -7.06
CA LEU A 356 -17.16 -0.13 -7.60
C LEU A 356 -16.13 0.82 -6.98
N GLN A 357 -16.57 2.02 -6.58
CA GLN A 357 -15.73 2.99 -5.87
C GLN A 357 -15.73 2.79 -4.34
N GLY A 358 -16.33 1.71 -3.85
CA GLY A 358 -16.51 1.45 -2.41
C GLY A 358 -17.46 2.43 -1.71
N SER A 359 -17.40 2.43 -0.37
CA SER A 359 -18.33 3.17 0.49
C SER A 359 -18.24 4.70 0.38
N GLY A 360 -17.05 5.25 0.19
CA GLY A 360 -16.86 6.70 0.21
C GLY A 360 -16.81 7.25 1.64
N THR A 361 -17.28 8.48 1.84
CA THR A 361 -17.23 9.16 3.14
C THR A 361 -18.53 9.03 3.90
N LYS A 362 -18.43 9.04 5.24
CA LYS A 362 -19.57 9.05 6.15
C LYS A 362 -20.59 10.14 5.80
N THR A 363 -21.84 9.72 5.68
CA THR A 363 -23.02 10.55 5.40
C THR A 363 -24.08 10.37 6.49
N SER A 364 -24.85 11.42 6.73
CA SER A 364 -26.00 11.40 7.64
C SER A 364 -27.33 11.11 6.93
N GLU A 365 -27.38 11.23 5.60
CA GLU A 365 -28.59 11.06 4.81
C GLU A 365 -28.43 9.87 3.88
N ASN A 366 -29.00 8.74 4.27
CA ASN A 366 -28.93 7.49 3.53
C ASN A 366 -30.33 6.91 3.39
N TYR A 367 -30.84 6.90 2.17
CA TYR A 367 -32.15 6.37 1.85
C TYR A 367 -31.95 4.98 1.22
N ALA A 368 -32.68 3.99 1.72
CA ALA A 368 -32.56 2.61 1.29
C ALA A 368 -33.91 2.00 0.92
N LEU A 369 -33.88 1.11 -0.05
CA LEU A 369 -34.97 0.20 -0.38
C LEU A 369 -34.65 -1.17 0.20
N MET A 370 -35.55 -1.70 1.01
CA MET A 370 -35.37 -2.85 1.88
C MET A 370 -36.28 -4.00 1.46
N GLU A 371 -35.77 -5.23 1.56
CA GLU A 371 -36.55 -6.47 1.49
C GLU A 371 -36.31 -7.25 2.79
N GLY A 372 -37.26 -7.19 3.72
CA GLY A 372 -36.98 -7.55 5.11
C GLY A 372 -35.87 -6.68 5.70
N ASP A 373 -34.85 -7.30 6.29
CA ASP A 373 -33.70 -6.60 6.87
C ASP A 373 -32.59 -6.26 5.85
N GLU A 374 -32.68 -6.79 4.63
CA GLU A 374 -31.66 -6.64 3.59
C GLU A 374 -31.83 -5.33 2.81
N VAL A 375 -30.71 -4.63 2.58
CA VAL A 375 -30.66 -3.46 1.69
C VAL A 375 -30.57 -3.95 0.24
N ILE A 376 -31.54 -3.56 -0.59
CA ILE A 376 -31.58 -3.90 -2.02
C ILE A 376 -31.06 -2.74 -2.87
N ALA A 377 -31.34 -1.50 -2.49
CA ALA A 377 -30.74 -0.31 -3.09
C ALA A 377 -30.50 0.77 -2.05
N CYS A 378 -29.46 1.58 -2.23
CA CYS A 378 -29.12 2.65 -1.31
C CYS A 378 -28.63 3.90 -2.05
N MET A 379 -29.10 5.07 -1.63
CA MET A 379 -28.70 6.39 -2.13
C MET A 379 -28.27 7.28 -0.96
N SER A 380 -27.10 7.90 -1.06
CA SER A 380 -26.52 8.71 0.01
C SER A 380 -26.19 10.12 -0.44
N PHE A 381 -26.36 11.06 0.48
CA PHE A 381 -26.22 12.49 0.23
C PHE A 381 -25.32 13.14 1.29
N ALA A 382 -24.59 14.17 0.87
CA ALA A 382 -23.78 15.00 1.75
C ALA A 382 -23.68 16.44 1.24
N LYS A 383 -23.02 17.31 2.01
CA LYS A 383 -22.60 18.60 1.48
C LYS A 383 -21.53 18.41 0.40
N PRO A 384 -21.60 19.14 -0.72
CA PRO A 384 -20.60 19.06 -1.77
C PRO A 384 -19.22 19.46 -1.25
N ARG A 385 -18.18 18.79 -1.74
CA ARG A 385 -16.79 19.08 -1.31
C ARG A 385 -16.16 20.25 -2.06
N PHE A 386 -16.54 20.43 -3.32
CA PHE A 386 -15.86 21.35 -4.24
C PHE A 386 -16.69 22.56 -4.65
N ASP A 387 -18.01 22.41 -4.70
CA ASP A 387 -18.92 23.42 -5.22
C ASP A 387 -19.78 23.98 -4.09
N LYS A 388 -19.44 25.17 -3.59
CA LYS A 388 -20.15 25.80 -2.46
C LYS A 388 -21.49 26.41 -2.86
N GLU A 389 -21.75 26.55 -4.17
CA GLU A 389 -22.99 27.12 -4.72
C GLU A 389 -24.10 26.07 -4.88
N VAL A 390 -23.82 24.83 -4.50
CA VAL A 390 -24.73 23.69 -4.51
C VAL A 390 -25.08 23.31 -3.07
N ASP A 391 -26.35 22.98 -2.82
CA ASP A 391 -26.82 22.66 -1.48
C ASP A 391 -26.39 21.26 -1.01
N LYS A 392 -26.51 20.27 -1.91
CA LYS A 392 -26.25 18.85 -1.63
C LYS A 392 -25.60 18.14 -2.83
N GLU A 393 -24.88 17.06 -2.53
CA GLU A 393 -24.30 16.15 -3.51
C GLU A 393 -24.85 14.73 -3.29
N LEU A 394 -25.34 14.08 -4.35
CA LEU A 394 -25.61 12.65 -4.39
C LEU A 394 -24.25 11.95 -4.51
N LEU A 395 -23.79 11.35 -3.41
CA LEU A 395 -22.45 10.77 -3.36
C LEU A 395 -22.41 9.35 -3.92
N ARG A 396 -23.41 8.52 -3.60
CA ARG A 396 -23.45 7.12 -4.02
C ARG A 396 -24.86 6.69 -4.32
N PHE A 397 -25.01 5.93 -5.38
CA PHE A 397 -26.17 5.10 -5.65
C PHE A 397 -25.67 3.70 -6.04
N ALA A 398 -26.20 2.67 -5.40
CA ALA A 398 -25.93 1.27 -5.74
C ALA A 398 -27.18 0.42 -5.51
N SER A 399 -27.24 -0.70 -6.21
CA SER A 399 -28.27 -1.72 -6.04
C SER A 399 -27.67 -3.12 -6.10
N LYS A 400 -28.30 -4.06 -5.39
CA LYS A 400 -28.10 -5.49 -5.55
C LYS A 400 -29.00 -5.95 -6.69
N GLY A 401 -28.42 -6.08 -7.88
CA GLY A 401 -29.18 -6.36 -9.11
C GLY A 401 -29.93 -5.15 -9.64
N SER A 402 -30.91 -5.39 -10.50
CA SER A 402 -31.75 -4.35 -11.09
C SER A 402 -32.89 -3.97 -10.17
N VAL A 403 -33.11 -2.67 -9.95
CA VAL A 403 -34.25 -2.18 -9.17
C VAL A 403 -35.05 -1.18 -9.99
N VAL A 404 -36.11 -1.66 -10.63
CA VAL A 404 -36.96 -0.86 -11.51
C VAL A 404 -37.63 0.25 -10.69
N GLY A 405 -37.38 1.50 -11.08
CA GLY A 405 -37.85 2.70 -10.36
C GLY A 405 -37.10 3.01 -9.06
N GLY A 406 -36.01 2.28 -8.76
CA GLY A 406 -35.28 2.42 -7.49
C GLY A 406 -34.65 3.79 -7.32
N PHE A 407 -33.96 4.27 -8.36
CA PHE A 407 -33.31 5.58 -8.35
C PHE A 407 -34.32 6.71 -8.12
N SER A 408 -35.39 6.78 -8.92
CA SER A 408 -36.40 7.82 -8.82
C SER A 408 -37.12 7.81 -7.47
N ARG A 409 -37.40 6.63 -6.90
CA ARG A 409 -38.05 6.51 -5.59
C ARG A 409 -37.15 7.01 -4.45
N LEU A 410 -35.86 6.66 -4.47
CA LEU A 410 -34.89 7.12 -3.48
C LEU A 410 -34.63 8.63 -3.62
N LEU A 411 -34.53 9.12 -4.85
CA LEU A 411 -34.38 10.56 -5.12
C LEU A 411 -35.60 11.34 -4.62
N LYS A 412 -36.83 10.83 -4.87
CA LYS A 412 -38.05 11.45 -4.34
C LYS A 412 -38.02 11.50 -2.81
N ALA A 413 -37.63 10.42 -2.15
CA ALA A 413 -37.52 10.38 -0.69
C ALA A 413 -36.57 11.46 -0.15
N PHE A 414 -35.43 11.67 -0.83
CA PHE A 414 -34.51 12.75 -0.49
C PHE A 414 -35.16 14.14 -0.65
N LYS A 415 -35.85 14.40 -1.77
CA LYS A 415 -36.54 15.68 -2.01
C LYS A 415 -37.59 15.97 -0.94
N ASP A 416 -38.42 14.98 -0.61
CA ASP A 416 -39.48 15.09 0.40
C ASP A 416 -38.90 15.44 1.79
N ASN A 417 -37.72 14.91 2.13
CA ASN A 417 -37.04 15.16 3.41
C ASN A 417 -36.13 16.42 3.39
N ASN A 418 -35.91 17.02 2.22
CA ASN A 418 -35.05 18.21 2.05
C ASN A 418 -35.77 19.30 1.24
N PRO A 419 -36.91 19.85 1.70
CA PRO A 419 -37.70 20.82 0.93
C PRO A 419 -36.97 22.14 0.66
N ASN A 420 -35.89 22.42 1.38
CA ASN A 420 -35.08 23.64 1.21
C ASN A 420 -33.87 23.46 0.28
N CYS A 421 -33.59 22.23 -0.18
CA CYS A 421 -32.52 21.97 -1.14
C CYS A 421 -32.98 22.46 -2.51
N LYS A 422 -32.27 23.40 -3.12
CA LYS A 422 -32.59 23.98 -4.45
C LYS A 422 -31.71 23.38 -5.55
N LYS A 423 -30.48 23.00 -5.22
CA LYS A 423 -29.48 22.48 -6.16
C LYS A 423 -28.86 21.19 -5.63
N LEU A 424 -29.06 20.11 -6.37
CA LEU A 424 -28.46 18.80 -6.11
C LEU A 424 -27.47 18.44 -7.22
N LEU A 425 -26.24 18.16 -6.83
CA LEU A 425 -25.17 17.76 -7.76
C LEU A 425 -24.90 16.26 -7.72
N SER A 426 -24.52 15.67 -8.84
CA SER A 426 -23.97 14.31 -8.91
C SER A 426 -22.87 14.21 -9.96
N TYR A 427 -22.06 13.16 -9.86
CA TYR A 427 -21.03 12.81 -10.84
C TYR A 427 -21.27 11.39 -11.36
N ALA A 428 -21.03 11.17 -12.65
CA ALA A 428 -21.06 9.84 -13.27
C ALA A 428 -19.71 9.53 -13.92
N ASP A 429 -19.14 8.37 -13.61
CA ASP A 429 -17.92 7.87 -14.26
C ASP A 429 -18.23 7.57 -15.74
N ARG A 430 -17.62 8.34 -16.66
CA ARG A 430 -17.90 8.28 -18.10
C ARG A 430 -17.54 6.92 -18.69
N ARG A 431 -16.60 6.19 -18.09
CA ARG A 431 -16.21 4.83 -18.52
C ARG A 431 -17.36 3.83 -18.43
N TRP A 432 -18.36 4.12 -17.61
CA TRP A 432 -19.43 3.19 -17.26
C TRP A 432 -20.83 3.73 -17.56
N SER A 433 -21.00 5.02 -17.85
CA SER A 433 -22.31 5.62 -18.00
C SER A 433 -22.30 6.88 -18.85
N GLU A 434 -23.23 6.92 -19.80
CA GLU A 434 -23.64 8.13 -20.54
C GLU A 434 -24.52 9.07 -19.68
N GLY A 435 -24.89 8.66 -18.47
CA GLY A 435 -25.71 9.46 -17.54
C GLY A 435 -27.21 9.47 -17.84
N LYS A 436 -27.73 8.52 -18.64
CA LYS A 436 -29.18 8.37 -18.95
C LYS A 436 -30.10 8.36 -17.72
N ILE A 437 -29.64 7.79 -16.59
CA ILE A 437 -30.40 7.79 -15.34
C ILE A 437 -30.58 9.19 -14.73
N TYR A 438 -29.61 10.08 -14.95
CA TYR A 438 -29.64 11.45 -14.49
C TYR A 438 -30.57 12.29 -15.37
N SER A 439 -30.40 12.24 -16.69
CA SER A 439 -31.26 12.99 -17.62
C SER A 439 -32.74 12.60 -17.49
N SER A 440 -33.04 11.29 -17.41
CA SER A 440 -34.41 10.79 -17.18
C SER A 440 -34.99 11.15 -15.79
N SER A 441 -34.15 11.56 -14.84
CA SER A 441 -34.56 12.01 -13.50
C SER A 441 -34.55 13.53 -13.35
N GLY A 442 -34.44 14.27 -14.46
CA GLY A 442 -34.49 15.73 -14.51
C GLY A 442 -33.18 16.45 -14.22
N PHE A 443 -32.05 15.74 -14.16
CA PHE A 443 -30.74 16.39 -14.07
C PHE A 443 -30.30 16.89 -15.45
N GLU A 444 -29.63 18.03 -15.45
CA GLU A 444 -28.97 18.62 -16.60
C GLU A 444 -27.46 18.37 -16.55
N LEU A 445 -26.86 18.05 -17.70
CA LEU A 445 -25.42 17.94 -17.83
C LEU A 445 -24.80 19.35 -17.82
N VAL A 446 -24.02 19.66 -16.78
CA VAL A 446 -23.41 21.00 -16.60
C VAL A 446 -21.91 21.01 -16.85
N GLY A 447 -21.30 19.86 -17.17
CA GLY A 447 -19.91 19.80 -17.58
C GLY A 447 -19.28 18.42 -17.47
N VAL A 448 -18.01 18.34 -17.84
CA VAL A 448 -17.19 17.13 -17.78
C VAL A 448 -15.87 17.45 -17.11
N THR A 449 -15.42 16.59 -16.20
CA THR A 449 -14.10 16.74 -15.55
C THR A 449 -12.99 16.25 -16.48
N LYS A 450 -11.79 16.83 -16.35
CA LYS A 450 -10.58 16.25 -16.94
C LYS A 450 -10.37 14.79 -16.44
N PRO A 451 -9.62 13.96 -17.20
CA PRO A 451 -9.14 12.67 -16.72
C PRO A 451 -8.55 12.76 -15.33
N ASN A 452 -8.97 11.86 -14.45
CA ASN A 452 -8.33 11.63 -13.18
C ASN A 452 -7.24 10.57 -13.32
N TYR A 453 -6.42 10.37 -12.29
CA TYR A 453 -5.41 9.31 -12.30
C TYR A 453 -5.26 8.64 -10.93
N ALA A 454 -4.74 7.42 -10.97
CA ALA A 454 -4.19 6.72 -9.84
C ALA A 454 -2.84 6.07 -10.21
N TRP A 455 -2.06 5.74 -9.20
CA TRP A 455 -0.76 5.11 -9.34
C TRP A 455 -0.87 3.61 -9.21
N TYR A 456 -0.23 2.88 -10.11
CA TYR A 456 -0.27 1.43 -10.18
C TYR A 456 1.12 0.81 -10.18
N LYS A 457 1.28 -0.22 -9.38
CA LYS A 457 2.38 -1.19 -9.46
C LYS A 457 1.74 -2.57 -9.54
N ASN A 458 1.70 -3.13 -10.74
CA ASN A 458 0.85 -4.27 -11.07
C ASN A 458 -0.62 -3.91 -10.73
N LEU A 459 -1.33 -4.74 -9.96
CA LEU A 459 -2.71 -4.46 -9.51
C LEU A 459 -2.80 -3.58 -8.26
N LYS A 460 -1.66 -3.19 -7.65
CA LYS A 460 -1.68 -2.36 -6.45
C LYS A 460 -1.93 -0.90 -6.83
N LYS A 461 -3.14 -0.43 -6.52
CA LYS A 461 -3.57 0.96 -6.69
C LYS A 461 -3.20 1.83 -5.49
N VAL A 462 -2.67 3.02 -5.74
CA VAL A 462 -2.54 4.12 -4.78
C VAL A 462 -3.27 5.33 -5.37
N THR A 463 -4.26 5.87 -4.66
CA THR A 463 -5.02 7.01 -5.17
C THR A 463 -4.13 8.26 -5.21
N ARG A 464 -4.46 9.24 -6.07
CA ARG A 464 -3.79 10.55 -6.06
C ARG A 464 -3.86 11.28 -4.70
N TYR A 465 -4.88 10.99 -3.88
CA TYR A 465 -5.03 11.59 -2.56
C TYR A 465 -4.06 10.97 -1.54
N ASP A 466 -3.80 9.68 -1.66
CA ASP A 466 -2.85 8.96 -0.81
C ASP A 466 -1.41 9.18 -1.30
N ALA A 467 -1.24 9.45 -2.59
CA ALA A 467 0.04 9.75 -3.21
C ALA A 467 0.51 11.21 -3.04
N GLN A 468 -0.24 12.05 -2.32
CA GLN A 468 0.19 13.44 -2.07
C GLN A 468 1.60 13.46 -1.47
N ARG A 469 2.49 14.31 -1.99
CA ARG A 469 3.93 14.35 -1.65
C ARG A 469 4.24 14.25 -0.16
N HIS A 470 3.49 14.96 0.70
CA HIS A 470 3.71 14.97 2.15
C HIS A 470 3.34 13.64 2.85
N LYS A 471 2.54 12.78 2.21
CA LYS A 471 2.16 11.45 2.73
C LYS A 471 3.12 10.34 2.30
N LEU A 472 3.91 10.56 1.26
CA LEU A 472 4.74 9.51 0.64
C LEU A 472 5.84 8.98 1.55
N ASN A 473 6.40 9.82 2.44
CA ASN A 473 7.40 9.35 3.41
C ASN A 473 6.80 8.28 4.33
N ASN A 474 5.56 8.47 4.77
CA ASN A 474 4.83 7.52 5.61
C ASN A 474 4.35 6.31 4.80
N LEU A 475 3.87 6.52 3.57
CA LEU A 475 3.39 5.44 2.71
C LEU A 475 4.48 4.40 2.42
N PHE A 476 5.73 4.85 2.25
CA PHE A 476 6.88 3.97 1.96
C PHE A 476 7.81 3.75 3.16
N CYS A 477 7.49 4.33 4.32
CA CYS A 477 8.33 4.29 5.53
C CYS A 477 9.80 4.67 5.25
N LYS A 478 10.01 5.73 4.45
CA LYS A 478 11.31 6.15 3.92
C LYS A 478 11.34 7.65 3.67
N GLU A 479 12.48 8.29 3.90
CA GLU A 479 12.68 9.69 3.55
C GLU A 479 13.09 9.85 2.08
N PHE A 480 12.47 10.82 1.41
CA PHE A 480 12.79 11.20 0.03
C PHE A 480 13.28 12.65 -0.03
N PRO A 481 14.17 13.00 -0.97
CA PRO A 481 14.65 14.37 -1.14
C PRO A 481 13.50 15.38 -1.27
N GLU A 482 13.63 16.54 -0.63
CA GLU A 482 12.59 17.59 -0.69
C GLU A 482 12.35 18.09 -2.12
N SER A 483 13.38 18.07 -2.96
CA SER A 483 13.29 18.45 -4.38
C SER A 483 12.50 17.47 -5.25
N TRP A 484 12.25 16.25 -4.77
CA TRP A 484 11.50 15.25 -5.55
C TRP A 484 10.01 15.54 -5.51
N SER A 485 9.41 15.59 -6.70
CA SER A 485 7.96 15.67 -6.85
C SER A 485 7.28 14.34 -6.45
N GLU A 486 5.94 14.37 -6.35
CA GLU A 486 5.14 13.14 -6.25
C GLU A 486 5.52 12.13 -7.33
N SER A 487 5.70 12.60 -8.58
CA SER A 487 5.93 11.69 -9.70
C SER A 487 7.32 11.07 -9.65
N ASP A 488 8.34 11.81 -9.20
CA ASP A 488 9.70 11.29 -9.03
C ASP A 488 9.73 10.17 -7.99
N ILE A 489 9.08 10.39 -6.85
CA ILE A 489 8.98 9.39 -5.77
C ILE A 489 8.24 8.15 -6.24
N MET A 490 7.02 8.32 -6.77
CA MET A 490 6.18 7.19 -7.15
C MET A 490 6.85 6.34 -8.24
N ARG A 491 7.50 6.96 -9.24
CA ARG A 491 8.26 6.25 -10.28
C ARG A 491 9.49 5.54 -9.71
N SER A 492 10.22 6.16 -8.76
CA SER A 492 11.36 5.53 -8.09
C SER A 492 10.96 4.25 -7.34
N GLU A 493 9.72 4.18 -6.85
CA GLU A 493 9.16 3.02 -6.14
C GLU A 493 8.43 2.03 -7.10
N GLY A 494 8.48 2.32 -8.41
CA GLY A 494 7.99 1.46 -9.50
C GLY A 494 6.51 1.61 -9.83
N TYR A 495 5.88 2.72 -9.45
CA TYR A 495 4.49 3.03 -9.79
C TYR A 495 4.38 3.89 -11.05
N TRP A 496 3.31 3.67 -11.80
CA TRP A 496 2.98 4.39 -13.04
C TRP A 496 1.55 4.93 -12.97
N LYS A 497 1.30 6.06 -13.61
CA LYS A 497 -0.04 6.66 -13.62
C LYS A 497 -0.90 5.95 -14.65
N VAL A 498 -2.11 5.56 -14.25
CA VAL A 498 -3.18 5.18 -15.18
C VAL A 498 -4.26 6.24 -15.07
N TYR A 499 -4.67 6.79 -16.22
CA TYR A 499 -5.69 7.83 -16.31
C TYR A 499 -7.06 7.20 -16.59
N ASP A 500 -8.14 7.78 -16.07
CA ASP A 500 -9.52 7.40 -16.42
C ASP A 500 -10.12 8.31 -17.52
N ALA A 501 -11.41 8.17 -17.81
CA ALA A 501 -12.10 9.01 -18.79
C ALA A 501 -12.81 10.24 -18.18
N GLY A 502 -12.49 10.59 -16.93
CA GLY A 502 -13.18 11.65 -16.19
C GLY A 502 -14.62 11.31 -15.81
N ASN A 503 -15.34 12.32 -15.33
CA ASN A 503 -16.72 12.19 -14.88
C ASN A 503 -17.60 13.25 -15.55
N SER A 504 -18.84 12.90 -15.88
CA SER A 504 -19.87 13.87 -16.23
C SER A 504 -20.49 14.47 -14.97
N LYS A 505 -20.72 15.78 -14.97
CA LYS A 505 -21.24 16.59 -13.84
C LYS A 505 -22.71 16.90 -14.11
N TRP A 506 -23.60 16.46 -13.23
CA TRP A 506 -25.05 16.54 -13.39
C TRP A 506 -25.68 17.39 -12.29
N LEU A 507 -26.48 18.38 -12.66
CA LEU A 507 -27.17 19.29 -11.73
C LEU A 507 -28.68 19.11 -11.83
N LEU A 508 -29.35 18.96 -10.70
CA LEU A 508 -30.80 18.98 -10.60
C LEU A 508 -31.21 20.23 -9.82
N THR A 509 -32.04 21.06 -10.46
CA THR A 509 -32.75 22.17 -9.82
C THR A 509 -34.07 21.62 -9.24
N LEU A 510 -34.31 21.87 -7.96
CA LEU A 510 -35.42 21.30 -7.18
C LEU A 510 -36.55 22.29 -6.90
#